data_AF-A0A101HRZ7-F1
#
_entry.id   AF-A0A101HRZ7-F1
#
_cell.length_a   1.000
_cell.length_b   1.000
_cell.length_c   1.000
_cell.angle_alpha   90.00
_cell.angle_beta   90.00
_cell.angle_gamma   90.00
#
_symmetry.space_group_name_H-M   'P 1'
#
loop_
_entity.id
_entity.type
_entity.pdbx_description
1 polymer ?
#
loop_
_entity_poly.entity_id
_entity_poly.type
_entity_poly.pdbx_seq_one_letter_code
_entity_poly.pdbx_strand_id
1 'polypeptide(L)' 'IIAFNPRFLSEAVKKVDSEMVELNFVDSNSPLQMNPVDIQGYTYIIMPIRLI' A
#
# COMPACT_ATOMS: atom_id res chain seq x y z
N ILE A 1 8.52 13.32 4.11
CA ILE A 1 8.77 12.50 2.90
C ILE A 1 8.48 11.06 3.27
N ILE A 2 7.75 10.33 2.45
CA ILE A 2 7.44 8.91 2.68
C ILE A 2 8.22 8.09 1.65
N ALA A 3 8.85 7.01 2.08
CA ALA A 3 9.55 6.07 1.21
C ALA A 3 9.06 4.66 1.43
N PHE A 4 9.00 3.89 0.34
CA PHE A 4 8.60 2.49 0.35
C PHE A 4 9.54 1.68 -0.51
N ASN A 5 9.59 0.37 -0.25
CA ASN A 5 10.26 -0.54 -1.15
C ASN A 5 9.42 -0.66 -2.44
N PRO A 6 9.92 -0.23 -3.61
CA PRO A 6 9.16 -0.30 -4.85
C PRO A 6 8.82 -1.75 -5.25
N ARG A 7 9.64 -2.73 -4.85
CA ARG A 7 9.35 -4.15 -5.07
C ARG A 7 8.10 -4.59 -4.32
N PHE A 8 7.95 -4.20 -3.06
CA PHE A 8 6.78 -4.60 -2.25
C PHE A 8 5.50 -3.93 -2.73
N LEU A 9 5.57 -2.66 -3.14
CA LEU A 9 4.43 -1.98 -3.74
C LEU A 9 4.02 -2.65 -5.05
N SER A 10 4.97 -2.96 -5.94
CA SER A 10 4.69 -3.64 -7.22
C SER A 10 4.06 -5.02 -7.02
N GLU A 11 4.60 -5.81 -6.10
CA GLU A 11 4.08 -7.15 -5.80
C GLU A 11 2.69 -7.09 -5.13
N ALA A 12 2.44 -6.08 -4.30
CA ALA A 12 1.13 -5.89 -3.69
C ALA A 12 0.08 -5.54 -4.76
N VAL A 13 0.37 -4.59 -5.65
CA VAL A 13 -0.55 -4.17 -6.73
C VAL A 13 -0.88 -5.33 -7.67
N LYS A 14 0.09 -6.16 -8.06
CA LYS A 14 -0.15 -7.35 -8.90
C LYS A 14 -1.06 -8.41 -8.27
N LYS A 15 -1.22 -8.38 -6.94
CA LYS A 15 -2.01 -9.34 -6.18
C LYS A 15 -3.41 -8.85 -5.86
N VAL A 16 -3.69 -7.59 -6.13
CA VAL A 16 -5.03 -7.04 -5.98
C VAL A 16 -5.82 -7.42 -7.22
N ASP A 17 -6.95 -8.09 -7.00
CA ASP A 17 -7.88 -8.48 -8.06
C ASP A 17 -8.90 -7.35 -8.29
N SER A 18 -8.41 -6.18 -8.63
CA SER A 18 -9.23 -4.99 -8.90
C SER A 18 -8.53 -4.06 -9.88
N GLU A 19 -9.32 -3.38 -10.69
CA GLU A 19 -8.83 -2.37 -11.64
C GLU A 19 -8.30 -1.12 -10.93
N MET A 20 -8.85 -0.81 -9.76
CA MET A 20 -8.55 0.41 -9.01
C MET A 20 -8.26 0.09 -7.54
N VAL A 21 -7.19 0.67 -7.02
CA VAL A 21 -6.80 0.55 -5.62
C VAL A 21 -6.66 1.91 -4.97
N GLU A 22 -7.10 2.02 -3.73
CA GLU A 22 -6.93 3.20 -2.92
C GLU A 22 -5.70 3.05 -2.00
N LEU A 23 -4.82 4.05 -2.03
CA LEU A 23 -3.64 4.12 -1.18
C LEU A 23 -3.87 5.11 -0.04
N ASN A 24 -3.94 4.59 1.18
CA ASN A 24 -4.23 5.34 2.39
C ASN A 24 -2.93 5.61 3.17
N PHE A 25 -2.43 6.84 3.06
CA PHE A 25 -1.22 7.31 3.74
C PHE A 25 -1.59 8.04 5.04
N VAL A 26 -0.85 7.78 6.11
CA VAL A 26 -1.02 8.47 7.41
C VAL A 26 0.17 9.41 7.67
N ASP A 27 1.35 8.86 7.87
CA ASP A 27 2.61 9.59 8.03
C ASP A 27 3.80 8.75 7.52
N SER A 28 5.04 9.25 7.62
CA SER A 28 6.23 8.56 7.10
C SER A 28 6.66 7.32 7.89
N ASN A 29 6.15 7.15 9.11
CA ASN A 29 6.45 6.02 10.00
C ASN A 29 5.31 5.00 10.07
N SER A 30 4.12 5.40 9.63
CA SER A 30 2.93 4.58 9.61
C SER A 30 2.89 3.65 8.39
N PRO A 31 2.34 2.43 8.51
CA PRO A 31 2.11 1.55 7.38
C PRO A 31 1.22 2.18 6.31
N LEU A 32 1.52 1.91 5.04
CA LEU A 32 0.61 2.21 3.94
C LEU A 32 -0.46 1.13 3.90
N GLN A 33 -1.72 1.56 4.01
CA GLN A 33 -2.88 0.71 3.78
C GLN A 33 -3.32 0.81 2.32
N MET A 34 -3.51 -0.32 1.66
CA MET A 34 -4.04 -0.40 0.30
C MET A 34 -5.30 -1.27 0.28
N ASN A 35 -6.38 -0.74 -0.28
CA ASN A 35 -7.66 -1.45 -0.41
C ASN A 35 -8.12 -1.45 -1.87
N PRO A 36 -8.71 -2.56 -2.37
CA PRO A 36 -9.48 -2.53 -3.61
C PRO A 36 -10.69 -1.60 -3.46
N VAL A 37 -11.04 -0.85 -4.50
CA VAL A 37 -12.19 0.09 -4.45
C VAL A 37 -13.54 -0.64 -4.48
N ASP A 38 -13.57 -1.81 -5.10
CA ASP A 38 -14.75 -2.61 -5.40
C ASP A 38 -14.97 -3.79 -4.42
N ILE A 39 -13.94 -4.21 -3.69
CA ILE A 39 -14.00 -5.34 -2.78
C ILE A 39 -13.83 -4.88 -1.33
N GLN A 40 -14.88 -5.04 -0.53
CA GLN A 40 -14.82 -4.77 0.91
C GLN A 40 -14.17 -5.95 1.67
N GLY A 41 -13.34 -5.63 2.65
CA GLY A 41 -12.78 -6.62 3.59
C GLY A 41 -11.37 -7.12 3.28
N TYR A 42 -10.77 -6.72 2.15
CA TYR A 42 -9.37 -7.00 1.85
C TYR A 42 -8.50 -5.78 2.15
N THR A 43 -7.51 -5.96 3.02
CA THR A 43 -6.57 -4.91 3.41
C THR A 43 -5.14 -5.39 3.21
N TYR A 44 -4.41 -4.69 2.35
CA TYR A 44 -2.99 -4.92 2.10
C TYR A 44 -2.19 -3.87 2.86
N ILE A 45 -1.18 -4.32 3.60
CA ILE A 45 -0.34 -3.43 4.42
C ILE A 45 1.09 -3.46 3.89
N ILE A 46 1.65 -2.30 3.60
CA ILE A 46 3.03 -2.12 3.15
C ILE A 46 3.77 -1.28 4.17
N MET A 47 4.86 -1.81 4.73
CA MET A 47 5.67 -1.08 5.71
C MET A 47 6.54 -0.01 5.03
N PRO A 48 6.61 1.22 5.57
CA PRO A 48 7.50 2.24 5.05
C PRO A 48 8.96 1.93 5.33
N ILE A 49 9.84 2.50 4.52
CA ILE A 49 11.27 2.57 4.76
C ILE A 49 11.56 3.92 5.40
N ARG A 50 12.39 3.92 6.46
CA ARG A 50 12.88 5.17 7.06
C ARG A 50 13.97 5.75 6.17
N LEU A 51 13.74 6.97 5.66
CA LEU A 51 14.79 7.81 5.11
C LEU A 51 15.47 8.49 6.30
N ILE A 52 16.70 8.07 6.59
CA ILE A 52 17.60 8.69 7.58
C ILE A 52 18.54 9.67 6.89
#